data_AF-A0A4U6C739-F1
#
_entry.id   AF-A0A4U6C739-F1
#
_cell.length_a   1.000
_cell.length_b   1.000
_cell.length_c   1.000
_cell.angle_alpha   90.00
_cell.angle_beta   90.00
_cell.angle_gamma   90.00
#
_symmetry.space_group_name_H-M   'P 1'
#
loop_
_entity.id
_entity.type
_entity.pdbx_description
1 polymer ?
#
loop_
_entity_poly.entity_id
_entity_poly.type
_entity_poly.pdbx_seq_one_letter_code
_entity_poly.pdbx_strand_id
1 'polypeptide(L)'
;MRVSTAFRLFAASFLLAGIALAGCQSRRGSEGVSTSGKSAALATMEQVAISAQKCWFASKDPAFAPYRMANELNSFSGRPRILLVPARSPESRPLLVVQAEGTPARVDVFGPMMDQAGGSRIAADVRRWAAGSGECHGAA
;
A
#
# COMPACT_ATOMS: atom_id res chain seq x y z
N MET A 1 -38.53 -68.79 9.57
CA MET A 1 -37.38 -68.52 10.48
C MET A 1 -36.11 -68.44 9.64
N ARG A 2 -35.18 -67.55 10.04
CA ARG A 2 -33.82 -67.27 9.53
C ARG A 2 -33.68 -66.13 8.51
N VAL A 3 -33.67 -64.91 9.05
CA VAL A 3 -33.09 -63.69 8.47
C VAL A 3 -31.57 -63.83 8.55
N SER A 4 -30.88 -63.86 7.40
CA SER A 4 -29.40 -63.94 7.36
C SER A 4 -28.78 -62.55 7.26
N THR A 5 -28.17 -62.19 8.37
CA THR A 5 -27.13 -61.18 8.59
C THR A 5 -26.04 -61.21 7.51
N ALA A 6 -26.09 -60.30 6.54
CA ALA A 6 -24.94 -59.99 5.68
C ALA A 6 -24.88 -58.51 5.24
N PHE A 7 -25.65 -57.63 5.88
CA PHE A 7 -25.63 -56.19 5.62
C PHE A 7 -24.74 -55.47 6.66
N ARG A 8 -23.47 -55.87 6.75
CA ARG A 8 -22.48 -55.24 7.65
C ARG A 8 -21.08 -55.25 7.05
N LEU A 9 -20.91 -54.71 5.86
CA LEU A 9 -19.62 -54.26 5.35
C LEU A 9 -19.81 -52.92 4.63
N PHE A 10 -20.39 -51.96 5.36
CA PHE A 10 -20.68 -50.60 4.92
C PHE A 10 -19.91 -49.62 5.82
N ALA A 11 -18.60 -49.83 6.01
CA ALA A 11 -17.81 -48.96 6.89
C ALA A 11 -16.31 -49.17 6.71
N ALA A 12 -15.73 -48.59 5.66
CA ALA A 12 -14.36 -48.09 5.65
C ALA A 12 -14.05 -47.52 4.26
N SER A 13 -13.24 -46.48 4.21
CA SER A 13 -12.52 -46.02 3.00
C SER A 13 -13.12 -44.87 2.18
N PHE A 14 -13.80 -43.90 2.80
CA PHE A 14 -13.89 -42.54 2.21
C PHE A 14 -13.82 -41.48 3.32
N LEU A 15 -12.64 -41.33 3.92
CA LEU A 15 -12.40 -40.38 5.00
C LEU A 15 -10.99 -39.80 4.88
N LEU A 16 -10.62 -39.27 3.70
CA LEU A 16 -9.35 -38.55 3.48
C LEU A 16 -9.34 -37.83 2.12
N ALA A 17 -9.95 -36.65 2.05
CA ALA A 17 -9.56 -35.59 1.11
C ALA A 17 -10.45 -34.36 1.34
N GLY A 18 -9.85 -33.22 1.71
CA GLY A 18 -10.55 -31.93 1.66
C GLY A 18 -10.27 -30.92 2.78
N ILE A 19 -9.10 -30.93 3.42
CA ILE A 19 -8.65 -29.78 4.24
C ILE A 19 -7.51 -29.10 3.47
N ALA A 20 -7.82 -28.00 2.76
CA ALA A 20 -6.87 -26.91 2.46
C ALA A 20 -7.50 -25.85 1.53
N LEU A 21 -8.52 -25.11 1.98
CA LEU A 21 -8.88 -23.82 1.37
C LEU A 21 -9.23 -22.81 2.48
N ALA A 22 -8.27 -22.55 3.37
CA ALA A 22 -8.35 -21.49 4.39
C ALA A 22 -7.31 -20.39 4.15
N GLY A 23 -7.02 -20.05 2.88
CA GLY A 23 -5.96 -19.11 2.51
C GLY A 23 -6.44 -17.77 1.91
N CYS A 24 -7.66 -17.66 1.41
CA CYS A 24 -8.19 -16.38 0.92
C CYS A 24 -8.85 -15.59 2.06
N GLN A 25 -8.09 -15.25 3.09
CA GLN A 25 -8.41 -14.07 3.88
C GLN A 25 -8.16 -12.88 2.95
N SER A 26 -9.20 -12.50 2.21
CA SER A 26 -9.28 -11.19 1.59
C SER A 26 -9.16 -10.21 2.76
N ARG A 27 -7.94 -9.72 2.97
CA ARG A 27 -7.61 -8.79 4.05
C ARG A 27 -8.51 -7.59 3.83
N ARG A 28 -9.63 -7.53 4.57
CA ARG A 28 -10.45 -6.33 4.63
C ARG A 28 -9.48 -5.23 4.99
N GLY A 29 -9.27 -4.31 4.04
CA GLY A 29 -8.41 -3.16 4.26
C GLY A 29 -8.81 -2.58 5.59
N SER A 30 -7.82 -2.36 6.45
CA SER A 30 -7.97 -1.67 7.73
C SER A 30 -9.00 -0.58 7.54
N GLU A 31 -10.14 -0.68 8.23
CA GLU A 31 -11.11 0.41 8.28
C GLU A 31 -10.33 1.61 8.84
N GLY A 32 -9.90 2.47 7.92
CA GLY A 32 -9.24 3.71 8.26
C GLY A 32 -10.21 4.45 9.15
N VAL A 33 -9.75 4.82 10.35
CA VAL A 33 -10.44 5.75 11.23
C VAL A 33 -10.80 6.96 10.38
N SER A 34 -12.05 7.01 9.92
CA SER A 34 -12.60 8.15 9.22
C SER A 34 -12.69 9.25 10.26
N THR A 35 -11.63 10.05 10.37
CA THR A 35 -11.66 11.31 11.09
C THR A 35 -12.76 12.14 10.41
N SER A 36 -13.89 12.24 11.10
CA SER A 36 -15.11 12.90 10.61
C SER A 36 -14.74 14.29 10.10
N GLY A 37 -14.68 14.44 8.76
CA GLY A 37 -14.32 15.69 8.07
C GLY A 37 -13.19 15.62 7.03
N LYS A 38 -12.28 14.63 7.07
CA LYS A 38 -11.21 14.49 6.05
C LYS A 38 -11.66 13.61 4.88
N SER A 39 -11.32 13.99 3.64
CA SER A 39 -11.55 13.12 2.48
C SER A 39 -10.69 11.86 2.56
N ALA A 40 -11.14 10.74 1.98
CA ALA A 40 -10.35 9.51 1.94
C ALA A 40 -8.98 9.73 1.29
N ALA A 41 -8.95 10.48 0.18
CA ALA A 41 -7.71 10.88 -0.48
C ALA A 41 -6.74 11.65 0.44
N LEU A 42 -7.24 12.59 1.24
CA LEU A 42 -6.42 13.34 2.19
C LEU A 42 -5.85 12.44 3.28
N ALA A 43 -6.68 11.58 3.89
CA ALA A 43 -6.24 10.65 4.92
C ALA A 43 -5.15 9.70 4.38
N THR A 44 -5.33 9.15 3.18
CA THR A 44 -4.32 8.31 2.52
C THR A 44 -3.03 9.08 2.24
N MET A 45 -3.11 10.32 1.75
CA MET A 45 -1.91 11.11 1.43
C MET A 45 -1.17 11.63 2.66
N GLU A 46 -1.85 11.91 3.77
CA GLU A 46 -1.19 12.19 5.05
C GLU A 46 -0.34 11.01 5.51
N GLN A 47 -0.89 9.80 5.44
CA GLN A 47 -0.17 8.56 5.76
C GLN A 47 1.03 8.32 4.84
N VAL A 48 0.86 8.52 3.53
CA VAL A 48 1.94 8.40 2.54
C VAL A 48 3.03 9.44 2.82
N ALA A 49 2.67 10.69 3.10
CA ALA A 49 3.63 11.76 3.39
C ALA A 49 4.45 11.49 4.66
N ILE A 50 3.81 11.04 5.73
CA ILE A 50 4.49 10.65 6.98
C ILE A 50 5.47 9.50 6.72
N SER A 51 5.02 8.48 5.98
CA SER A 51 5.82 7.30 5.68
C SER A 51 7.02 7.64 4.78
N ALA A 52 6.83 8.48 3.76
CA ALA A 52 7.90 8.98 2.90
C ALA A 52 8.93 9.79 3.70
N GLN A 53 8.47 10.72 4.56
CA GLN A 53 9.36 11.48 5.41
C GLN A 53 10.20 10.57 6.31
N LYS A 54 9.57 9.58 6.95
CA LYS A 54 10.24 8.64 7.85
C LYS A 54 11.24 7.75 7.10
N CYS A 55 10.80 7.14 6.00
CA CYS A 55 11.49 6.02 5.38
C CYS A 55 12.44 6.39 4.25
N TRP A 56 12.25 7.54 3.60
CA TRP A 56 13.17 8.02 2.56
C TRP A 56 14.10 9.10 3.11
N PHE A 57 13.60 10.05 3.91
CA PHE A 57 14.40 11.22 4.31
C PHE A 57 15.00 11.10 5.71
N ALA A 58 14.20 10.79 6.73
CA ALA A 58 14.69 10.71 8.11
C ALA A 58 15.62 9.51 8.34
N SER A 59 15.40 8.40 7.61
CA SER A 59 16.29 7.23 7.54
C SER A 59 17.58 7.47 6.74
N LYS A 60 17.68 8.60 6.03
CA LYS A 60 18.81 8.95 5.14
C LYS A 60 19.05 7.94 4.01
N ASP A 61 17.98 7.55 3.34
CA ASP A 61 18.07 6.65 2.20
C ASP A 61 18.90 7.26 1.05
N PRO A 62 19.99 6.60 0.60
CA PRO A 62 20.87 7.13 -0.44
C PRO A 62 20.16 7.47 -1.75
N ALA A 63 19.10 6.72 -2.10
CA ALA A 63 18.34 6.95 -3.33
C ALA A 63 17.58 8.29 -3.31
N PHE A 64 17.30 8.83 -2.11
CA PHE A 64 16.53 10.06 -1.94
C PHE A 64 17.36 11.25 -1.47
N ALA A 65 18.64 11.05 -1.14
CA ALA A 65 19.58 12.08 -0.73
C ALA A 65 19.70 13.32 -1.66
N PRO A 66 19.63 13.21 -3.00
CA PRO A 66 19.72 14.39 -3.87
C PRO A 66 18.40 15.18 -3.97
N TYR A 67 17.34 14.71 -3.31
CA TYR A 67 16.00 15.29 -3.39
C TYR A 67 15.54 15.83 -2.03
N ARG A 68 14.44 16.56 -2.05
CA ARG A 68 13.67 16.91 -0.86
C ARG A 68 12.18 16.77 -1.17
N MET A 69 11.40 16.49 -0.12
CA MET A 69 9.96 16.41 -0.22
C MET A 69 9.32 17.80 -0.05
N ALA A 70 8.34 18.11 -0.89
CA ALA A 70 7.41 19.21 -0.69
C ALA A 70 6.00 18.65 -0.51
N ASN A 71 5.28 19.14 0.50
CA ASN A 71 3.94 18.68 0.84
C ASN A 71 2.90 19.71 0.39
N GLU A 72 2.03 19.29 -0.53
CA GLU A 72 0.88 20.06 -1.00
C GLU A 72 -0.41 19.31 -0.63
N LEU A 73 -0.52 18.96 0.65
CA LEU A 73 -1.65 18.19 1.17
C LEU A 73 -2.93 19.03 1.28
N ASN A 74 -2.82 20.33 1.54
CA ASN A 74 -3.95 21.27 1.54
C ASN A 74 -4.27 21.76 0.12
N SER A 75 -4.55 20.82 -0.77
CA SER A 75 -4.96 21.13 -2.13
C SER A 75 -6.45 21.48 -2.16
N PHE A 76 -6.77 22.74 -2.49
CA PHE A 76 -8.16 23.19 -2.73
C PHE A 76 -8.84 22.47 -3.91
N SER A 77 -8.07 21.79 -4.78
CA SER A 77 -8.59 21.05 -5.92
C SER A 77 -8.99 19.60 -5.58
N GLY A 78 -9.00 19.22 -4.30
CA GLY A 78 -9.34 17.85 -3.87
C GLY A 78 -8.31 16.78 -4.24
N ARG A 79 -7.11 17.18 -4.65
CA ARG A 79 -6.01 16.30 -5.08
C ARG A 79 -4.75 16.55 -4.25
N PRO A 80 -4.74 16.12 -2.97
CA PRO A 80 -3.55 16.20 -2.12
C PRO A 80 -2.39 15.46 -2.78
N ARG A 81 -1.18 16.03 -2.67
CA ARG A 81 0.02 15.45 -3.26
C ARG A 81 1.28 15.70 -2.42
N ILE A 82 2.25 14.82 -2.59
CA ILE A 82 3.65 15.09 -2.25
C ILE A 82 4.47 15.14 -3.52
N LEU A 83 5.50 15.97 -3.50
CA LEU A 83 6.42 16.18 -4.61
C LEU A 83 7.83 15.87 -4.13
N LEU A 84 8.65 15.25 -4.98
CA LEU A 84 10.10 15.25 -4.79
C LEU A 84 10.70 16.19 -5.81
N VAL A 85 11.49 17.14 -5.29
CA VAL A 85 12.20 18.16 -6.06
C VAL A 85 13.69 18.06 -5.74
N PRO A 86 14.58 18.51 -6.64
CA PRO A 86 16.00 18.64 -6.34
C PRO A 86 16.24 19.41 -5.03
N ALA A 87 17.09 18.86 -4.15
CA ALA A 87 17.35 19.45 -2.83
C ALA A 87 17.89 20.90 -2.92
N ARG A 88 18.70 21.17 -3.95
CA ARG A 88 19.37 22.47 -4.17
C ARG A 88 18.59 23.46 -5.04
N SER A 89 17.46 23.04 -5.63
CA SER A 89 16.62 23.87 -6.50
C SER A 89 15.16 23.44 -6.33
N PRO A 90 14.55 23.72 -5.16
CA PRO A 90 13.18 23.29 -4.84
C PRO A 90 12.09 23.89 -5.73
N GLU A 91 12.36 25.02 -6.36
CA GLU A 91 11.49 25.71 -7.32
C GLU A 91 11.48 25.06 -8.71
N SER A 92 12.41 24.14 -8.97
CA SER A 92 12.46 23.41 -10.23
C SER A 92 11.34 22.38 -10.35
N ARG A 93 11.17 21.85 -11.57
CA ARG A 93 10.10 20.89 -11.88
C ARG A 93 10.20 19.64 -10.98
N PRO A 94 9.08 19.19 -10.39
CA PRO A 94 9.03 17.93 -9.65
C PRO A 94 9.51 16.73 -10.47
N LEU A 95 10.26 15.84 -9.84
CA LEU A 95 10.80 14.62 -10.42
C LEU A 95 9.98 13.38 -10.03
N LEU A 96 9.27 13.46 -8.91
CA LEU A 96 8.25 12.49 -8.51
C LEU A 96 7.03 13.26 -8.01
N VAL A 97 5.86 12.80 -8.42
CA VAL A 97 4.57 13.24 -7.89
C VAL A 97 3.84 12.01 -7.39
N VAL A 98 3.39 12.08 -6.14
CA VAL A 98 2.44 11.11 -5.57
C VAL A 98 1.20 11.89 -5.19
N GLN A 99 0.04 11.51 -5.72
CA GLN A 99 -1.22 12.18 -5.43
C GLN A 99 -2.32 11.18 -5.18
N ALA A 100 -3.39 11.62 -4.54
CA ALA A 100 -4.61 10.82 -4.43
C ALA A 100 -5.87 11.60 -4.76
N GLU A 101 -6.91 10.87 -5.18
CA GLU A 101 -8.25 11.40 -5.40
C GLU A 101 -9.35 10.37 -5.07
N GLY A 102 -10.58 10.87 -4.93
CA GLY A 102 -11.77 10.03 -4.77
C GLY A 102 -11.95 9.37 -3.40
N THR A 103 -13.04 8.60 -3.32
CA THR A 103 -13.43 7.77 -2.17
C THR A 103 -13.99 6.45 -2.72
N PRO A 104 -13.31 5.30 -2.57
CA PRO A 104 -12.03 5.12 -1.88
C PRO A 104 -10.88 5.85 -2.57
N ALA A 105 -9.82 6.16 -1.82
CA ALA A 105 -8.65 6.87 -2.33
C ALA A 105 -7.94 6.07 -3.44
N ARG A 106 -7.75 6.72 -4.58
CA ARG A 106 -6.96 6.23 -5.72
C ARG A 106 -5.63 6.97 -5.70
N VAL A 107 -4.51 6.25 -5.59
CA VAL A 107 -3.17 6.85 -5.52
C VAL A 107 -2.45 6.67 -6.85
N ASP A 108 -1.99 7.76 -7.43
CA ASP A 108 -1.17 7.78 -8.62
C ASP A 108 0.27 8.20 -8.29
N VAL A 109 1.22 7.57 -8.98
CA VAL A 109 2.65 7.85 -8.85
C VAL A 109 3.25 8.03 -10.24
N PHE A 110 3.84 9.18 -10.51
CA PHE A 110 4.39 9.49 -11.83
C PHE A 110 5.54 10.50 -11.76
N GLY A 111 6.26 10.64 -12.87
CA GLY A 111 7.36 11.59 -13.04
C GLY A 111 8.68 10.91 -13.41
N PRO A 112 9.72 11.69 -13.77
CA PRO A 112 11.02 11.17 -14.21
C PRO A 112 11.71 10.14 -13.31
N MET A 113 11.42 10.12 -12.00
CA MET A 113 11.99 9.11 -11.08
C MET A 113 11.40 7.71 -11.30
N MET A 114 10.23 7.60 -11.92
CA MET A 114 9.57 6.31 -12.17
C MET A 114 10.21 5.53 -13.32
N ASP A 115 10.91 6.22 -14.23
CA ASP A 115 11.59 5.62 -15.39
C ASP A 115 13.02 5.17 -15.06
N GLN A 116 13.47 5.37 -13.83
CA GLN A 116 14.81 5.01 -13.35
C GLN A 116 14.80 3.63 -12.67
N ALA A 117 15.99 3.08 -12.42
CA ALA A 117 16.14 1.78 -11.74
C ALA A 117 15.42 1.70 -10.37
N GLY A 118 15.23 2.84 -9.68
CA GLY A 118 14.50 2.93 -8.41
C GLY A 118 12.97 3.00 -8.52
N GLY A 119 12.40 3.13 -9.72
CA GLY A 119 10.96 3.36 -9.90
C GLY A 119 10.07 2.24 -9.35
N SER A 120 10.49 0.98 -9.50
CA SER A 120 9.76 -0.19 -8.97
C SER A 120 9.68 -0.19 -7.43
N ARG A 121 10.78 0.20 -6.78
CA ARG A 121 10.88 0.37 -5.33
C ARG A 121 9.98 1.49 -4.84
N ILE A 122 10.02 2.65 -5.49
CA ILE A 122 9.14 3.79 -5.20
C ILE A 122 7.67 3.35 -5.27
N ALA A 123 7.28 2.66 -6.34
CA ALA A 123 5.91 2.16 -6.51
C ALA A 123 5.52 1.17 -5.40
N ALA A 124 6.42 0.29 -5.00
CA ALA A 124 6.18 -0.69 -3.93
C ALA A 124 6.02 -0.02 -2.55
N ASP A 125 6.84 0.98 -2.25
CA ASP A 125 6.75 1.78 -1.03
C ASP A 125 5.42 2.53 -0.95
N VAL A 126 5.08 3.30 -1.99
CA VAL A 126 3.82 4.05 -2.01
C VAL A 126 2.60 3.14 -1.92
N ARG A 127 2.57 2.00 -2.63
CA ARG A 127 1.46 1.03 -2.53
C ARG A 127 1.32 0.48 -1.10
N ARG A 128 2.44 0.13 -0.46
CA ARG A 128 2.44 -0.38 0.91
C ARG A 128 1.91 0.66 1.90
N TRP A 129 2.32 1.91 1.74
CA TRP A 129 1.90 3.01 2.61
C TRP A 129 0.45 3.43 2.40
N ALA A 130 0.00 3.47 1.14
CA ALA A 130 -1.40 3.70 0.80
C ALA A 130 -2.33 2.60 1.36
N ALA A 131 -1.82 1.37 1.53
CA ALA A 131 -2.52 0.27 2.19
C ALA A 131 -2.46 0.32 3.73
N GLY A 132 -1.84 1.36 4.32
CA GLY A 132 -1.83 1.62 5.77
C GLY A 132 -0.61 1.10 6.53
N SER A 133 0.35 0.43 5.88
CA SER A 133 1.60 0.04 6.55
C SER A 133 2.57 1.22 6.61
N GLY A 134 3.08 1.60 7.78
CA GLY A 134 4.09 2.66 7.95
C GLY A 134 5.55 2.14 7.96
N GLU A 135 5.75 0.93 7.45
CA GLU A 135 7.04 0.23 7.50
C GLU A 135 7.98 0.70 6.39
N CYS A 136 9.25 0.90 6.76
CA CYS A 136 10.31 1.21 5.82
C CYS A 136 10.80 -0.09 5.16
N HIS A 137 11.12 -0.02 3.88
CA HIS A 137 11.93 -1.08 3.29
C HIS A 137 13.34 -0.99 3.89
N GLY A 138 14.05 -2.12 4.03
CA GLY A 138 15.48 -2.07 4.35
C GLY A 138 16.21 -1.19 3.33
N ALA A 139 17.13 -0.35 3.78
CA ALA A 139 17.99 0.40 2.87
C ALA A 139 18.75 -0.62 2.00
N ALA A 140 18.70 -0.46 0.68
CA ALA A 140 19.49 -1.26 -0.26
C ALA A 140 20.93 -0.76 -0.29
#